data_AF-A0A8H6IFY4-F1
#
_entry.id   AF-A0A8H6IFY4-F1
#
_cell.length_a   1.000
_cell.length_b   1.000
_cell.length_c   1.000
_cell.angle_alpha   90.00
_cell.angle_beta   90.00
_cell.angle_gamma   90.00
#
_symmetry.space_group_name_H-M   'P 1'
#
loop_
_entity.id
_entity.type
_entity.pdbx_description
1 polymer ?
#
loop_
_entity_poly.entity_id
_entity_poly.type
_entity_poly.pdbx_seq_one_letter_code
_entity_poly.pdbx_strand_id
1 'polypeptide(L)'
;MPRSAARQESRPRFFRSALCFGLTMHAQLSDKKLVCKEFIEALERCHASGWNRLTGMCNNDKDALNTCLRAERKDRTAKNNEKAKERRSKAELALKEFNS
;
A
#
# COMPACT_ATOMS: atom_id res chain seq x y z
N MET A 1 20.74 -26.11 -8.37
CA MET A 1 20.00 -24.95 -7.82
C MET A 1 20.83 -23.68 -8.00
N PRO A 2 20.46 -22.79 -8.92
CA PRO A 2 20.75 -21.37 -8.72
C PRO A 2 19.48 -20.53 -8.92
N ARG A 3 19.09 -19.81 -7.88
CA ARG A 3 17.92 -18.92 -7.84
C ARG A 3 18.42 -17.50 -7.61
N SER A 4 18.97 -16.83 -8.63
CA SER A 4 19.32 -15.40 -8.56
C SER A 4 19.66 -14.81 -9.92
N ALA A 5 18.67 -14.23 -10.61
CA ALA A 5 18.89 -13.10 -11.50
C ALA A 5 17.56 -12.38 -11.74
N ALA A 6 17.57 -11.05 -11.68
CA ALA A 6 16.47 -10.13 -12.00
C ALA A 6 15.30 -10.01 -11.00
N ARG A 7 15.61 -9.81 -9.71
CA ARG A 7 14.70 -9.07 -8.80
C ARG A 7 15.09 -7.58 -8.82
N GLN A 8 14.80 -6.89 -9.91
CA GLN A 8 14.93 -5.42 -9.95
C GLN A 8 14.03 -4.82 -8.86
N GLU A 9 14.71 -4.18 -7.91
CA GLU A 9 14.27 -3.44 -6.73
C GLU A 9 13.15 -4.03 -5.89
N SER A 10 13.52 -5.09 -5.19
CA SER A 10 12.94 -5.35 -3.90
C SER A 10 13.60 -4.53 -2.81
N ARG A 11 12.86 -3.55 -2.28
CA ARG A 11 13.10 -3.03 -0.93
C ARG A 11 13.31 -4.20 0.04
N PRO A 12 14.30 -4.13 0.94
CA PRO A 12 14.60 -5.24 1.84
C PRO A 12 13.38 -5.53 2.73
N ARG A 13 12.95 -6.79 2.75
CA ARG A 13 11.92 -7.32 3.68
C ARG A 13 12.48 -7.57 5.09
N PHE A 14 13.59 -6.92 5.43
CA PHE A 14 14.23 -6.95 6.73
C PHE A 14 14.16 -5.55 7.33
N PHE A 15 13.04 -5.27 7.97
CA PHE A 15 12.86 -4.40 9.14
C PHE A 15 11.34 -4.37 9.36
N ARG A 16 10.77 -5.49 9.87
CA ARG A 16 9.50 -5.44 10.62
C ARG A 16 9.86 -4.66 11.88
N SER A 17 9.82 -3.33 11.79
CA SER A 17 9.99 -2.47 12.95
C SER A 17 8.84 -2.76 13.91
N ALA A 18 9.18 -3.35 15.05
CA ALA A 18 8.29 -3.67 16.16
C ALA A 18 7.90 -2.41 16.94
N LEU A 19 7.42 -1.38 16.23
CA LEU A 19 6.95 -0.12 16.81
C LEU A 19 5.64 0.27 16.10
N CYS A 20 4.62 -0.57 16.27
CA CYS A 20 3.22 -0.21 16.01
C CYS A 20 2.60 0.43 17.27
N PHE A 21 3.34 1.29 17.98
CA PHE A 21 2.81 2.07 19.09
C PHE A 21 2.54 3.50 18.61
N GLY A 22 1.28 3.91 18.75
CA GLY A 22 0.65 4.93 17.92
C GLY A 22 1.14 6.36 18.13
N LEU A 23 1.28 7.06 17.01
CA LEU A 23 0.91 8.47 16.87
C LEU A 23 0.31 8.66 15.47
N THR A 24 -0.78 9.44 15.41
CA THR A 24 -1.35 10.17 14.24
C THR A 24 -1.06 9.64 12.83
N MET A 25 -2.11 9.31 12.07
CA MET A 25 -2.11 9.04 10.61
C MET A 25 -0.73 8.69 10.00
N HIS A 26 -0.42 7.39 9.93
CA HIS A 26 0.85 6.91 9.41
C HIS A 26 1.10 7.40 7.97
N ALA A 27 2.13 8.23 7.78
CA ALA A 27 2.39 9.01 6.56
C ALA A 27 2.92 8.20 5.34
N GLN A 28 2.51 6.95 5.15
CA GLN A 28 2.76 6.17 3.92
C GLN A 28 1.71 6.46 2.83
N LEU A 29 1.35 7.74 2.65
CA LEU A 29 0.19 8.15 1.85
C LEU A 29 0.52 9.16 0.73
N SER A 30 1.79 9.41 0.38
CA SER A 30 2.16 10.45 -0.61
C SER A 30 1.38 10.35 -1.93
N ASP A 31 1.42 9.20 -2.61
CA ASP A 31 0.71 9.02 -3.90
C ASP A 31 -0.81 8.80 -3.71
N LYS A 32 -1.18 8.31 -2.54
CA LYS A 32 -2.55 7.93 -2.16
C LYS A 32 -3.38 9.16 -1.75
N LYS A 33 -2.72 10.23 -1.31
CA LYS A 33 -3.32 11.52 -0.95
C LYS A 33 -3.97 12.21 -2.15
N LEU A 34 -3.50 11.94 -3.38
CA LEU A 34 -4.09 12.53 -4.58
C LEU A 34 -5.44 11.90 -4.94
N VAL A 35 -5.56 10.58 -4.82
CA VAL A 35 -6.79 9.85 -5.22
C VAL A 35 -7.89 9.99 -4.17
N CYS A 36 -7.56 9.92 -2.89
CA CYS A 36 -8.53 9.99 -1.79
C CYS A 36 -8.52 11.36 -1.07
N LYS A 37 -8.10 12.45 -1.75
CA LYS A 37 -7.87 13.77 -1.16
C LYS A 37 -9.08 14.30 -0.39
N GLU A 38 -10.26 14.25 -1.01
CA GLU A 38 -11.51 14.75 -0.43
C GLU A 38 -11.87 14.06 0.90
N PHE A 39 -11.68 12.74 0.97
CA PHE A 39 -11.93 11.96 2.19
C PHE A 39 -10.90 12.25 3.29
N ILE A 40 -9.67 12.57 2.90
CA ILE A 40 -8.60 12.95 3.83
C ILE A 40 -8.89 14.33 4.40
N GLU A 41 -9.27 15.29 3.57
CA GLU A 41 -9.65 16.64 4.01
C GLU A 41 -10.87 16.61 4.93
N ALA A 42 -11.88 15.79 4.63
CA ALA A 42 -13.04 15.61 5.51
C ALA A 42 -12.62 15.07 6.90
N LEU A 43 -11.77 14.05 6.93
CA LEU A 43 -11.28 13.48 8.19
C LEU A 43 -10.37 14.46 8.95
N GLU A 44 -9.54 15.23 8.25
CA GLU A 44 -8.69 16.28 8.84
C GLU A 44 -9.55 17.41 9.44
N ARG A 45 -10.61 17.84 8.75
CA ARG A 45 -11.60 18.80 9.30
C ARG A 45 -12.26 18.26 10.56
N CYS A 46 -12.66 16.99 10.59
CA CYS A 46 -13.25 16.40 11.79
C CYS A 46 -12.23 16.31 12.95
N HIS A 47 -10.98 15.91 12.66
CA HIS A 47 -9.92 15.85 13.65
C HIS A 47 -9.45 17.22 14.18
N ALA A 48 -9.67 18.31 13.45
CA ALA A 48 -9.33 19.67 13.88
C ALA A 48 -10.06 20.08 15.19
N SER A 49 -11.21 19.45 15.46
CA SER A 49 -12.03 19.75 16.64
C SER A 49 -11.59 19.04 17.94
N GLY A 50 -10.46 18.32 17.94
CA GLY A 50 -9.79 17.77 19.12
C GLY A 50 -10.57 16.65 19.83
N TRP A 51 -11.69 16.98 20.47
CA TRP A 51 -12.53 16.07 21.23
C TRP A 51 -13.23 15.02 20.34
N ASN A 52 -13.67 15.39 19.15
CA ASN A 52 -14.36 14.47 18.22
C ASN A 52 -13.46 13.31 17.75
N ARG A 53 -12.14 13.54 17.73
CA ARG A 53 -11.16 12.49 17.45
C ARG A 53 -11.10 11.45 18.56
N LEU A 54 -11.27 11.87 19.82
CA LEU A 54 -11.17 11.00 21.00
C LEU A 54 -12.47 10.24 21.27
N THR A 55 -13.62 10.86 20.98
CA THR A 55 -14.95 10.27 21.22
C THR A 55 -15.40 9.33 20.10
N GLY A 56 -14.67 9.28 18.98
CA GLY A 56 -15.04 8.45 17.82
C GLY A 56 -16.13 9.05 16.94
N MET A 57 -16.45 10.34 17.09
CA MET A 57 -17.45 11.03 16.26
C MET A 57 -17.04 11.12 14.78
N CYS A 58 -15.75 11.02 14.47
CA CYS A 58 -15.23 11.04 13.09
C CYS A 58 -15.26 9.67 12.39
N ASN A 59 -15.98 8.67 12.90
CA ASN A 59 -15.97 7.31 12.34
C ASN A 59 -16.55 7.24 10.91
N ASN A 60 -17.57 8.04 10.59
CA ASN A 60 -18.16 8.06 9.26
C ASN A 60 -17.14 8.50 8.19
N ASP A 61 -16.42 9.60 8.43
CA ASP A 61 -15.38 10.09 7.52
C ASP A 61 -14.21 9.10 7.42
N LYS A 62 -13.85 8.47 8.54
CA LYS A 62 -12.83 7.41 8.59
C LYS A 62 -13.24 6.21 7.74
N ASP A 63 -14.50 5.79 7.78
CA ASP A 63 -14.99 4.63 7.04
C ASP A 63 -15.10 4.92 5.54
N ALA A 64 -15.48 6.14 5.17
CA ALA A 64 -15.42 6.63 3.79
C ALA A 64 -13.97 6.62 3.25
N LEU A 65 -13.02 7.16 4.03
CA LEU A 65 -11.59 7.13 3.68
C LEU A 65 -11.07 5.68 3.54
N ASN A 66 -11.43 4.80 4.47
CA ASN A 66 -11.04 3.39 4.43
C ASN A 66 -11.56 2.69 3.17
N THR A 67 -12.76 3.03 2.72
CA THR A 67 -13.35 2.47 1.50
C THR A 67 -12.56 2.90 0.28
N CYS A 68 -12.22 4.19 0.17
CA CYS A 68 -11.38 4.71 -0.91
C CYS A 68 -9.98 4.05 -0.94
N LEU A 69 -9.31 3.98 0.21
CA LEU A 69 -7.98 3.37 0.32
C LEU A 69 -7.99 1.85 0.06
N ARG A 70 -9.11 1.17 0.35
CA ARG A 70 -9.30 -0.25 0.00
C ARG A 70 -9.43 -0.43 -1.52
N ALA A 71 -10.13 0.46 -2.22
CA ALA A 71 -10.24 0.42 -3.67
C ALA A 71 -8.86 0.62 -4.33
N GLU A 72 -8.13 1.68 -3.97
CA GLU A 72 -6.79 1.92 -4.53
C GLU A 72 -5.81 0.77 -4.24
N ARG A 73 -5.90 0.16 -3.06
CA ARG A 73 -5.12 -1.04 -2.73
C ARG A 73 -5.43 -2.19 -3.69
N LYS A 74 -6.70 -2.44 -4.01
CA LYS A 74 -7.11 -3.50 -4.95
C LYS A 74 -6.54 -3.24 -6.34
N ASP A 75 -6.66 -2.01 -6.84
CA ASP A 75 -6.17 -1.64 -8.18
C ASP A 75 -4.66 -1.79 -8.30
N ARG A 76 -3.92 -1.32 -7.31
CA ARG A 76 -2.46 -1.48 -7.26
C ARG A 76 -2.07 -2.96 -7.17
N THR A 77 -2.81 -3.75 -6.39
CA THR A 77 -2.55 -5.19 -6.26
C THR A 77 -2.81 -5.91 -7.58
N ALA A 78 -3.88 -5.56 -8.31
CA ALA A 78 -4.14 -6.10 -9.64
C ALA A 78 -3.00 -5.78 -10.62
N LYS A 79 -2.57 -4.51 -10.70
CA LYS A 79 -1.43 -4.10 -11.54
C LYS A 79 -0.14 -4.84 -11.18
N ASN A 80 0.12 -5.04 -9.89
CA ASN A 80 1.31 -5.77 -9.43
C ASN A 80 1.22 -7.26 -9.76
N ASN A 81 0.04 -7.85 -9.69
CA ASN A 81 -0.18 -9.25 -10.04
C ASN A 81 0.08 -9.49 -11.53
N GLU A 82 -0.41 -8.62 -12.41
CA GLU A 82 -0.14 -8.74 -13.86
C GLU A 82 1.34 -8.61 -14.16
N LYS A 83 2.02 -7.58 -13.62
CA LYS A 83 3.48 -7.43 -13.74
C LYS A 83 4.24 -8.61 -13.16
N ALA A 84 3.74 -9.23 -12.10
CA ALA A 84 4.37 -10.41 -11.52
C ALA A 84 4.24 -11.64 -12.43
N LYS A 85 3.09 -11.82 -13.11
CA LYS A 85 2.91 -12.88 -14.11
C LYS A 85 3.87 -12.70 -15.28
N GLU A 86 3.98 -11.48 -15.82
CA GLU A 86 4.94 -11.17 -16.91
C GLU A 86 6.39 -11.45 -16.51
N ARG A 87 6.77 -11.11 -15.28
CA ARG A 87 8.12 -11.39 -14.77
C ARG A 87 8.36 -12.90 -14.59
N ARG A 88 7.33 -13.65 -14.16
CA ARG A 88 7.40 -15.11 -14.02
C ARG A 88 7.58 -15.78 -15.38
N SER A 89 6.79 -15.42 -16.39
CA SER A 89 6.91 -16.01 -17.72
C SER A 89 8.29 -15.74 -18.33
N LYS A 90 8.81 -14.52 -18.20
CA LYS A 90 10.18 -14.19 -18.66
C LYS A 90 11.26 -15.00 -17.93
N ALA A 91 11.13 -15.15 -16.61
CA ALA A 91 12.07 -15.94 -15.82
C ALA A 91 12.02 -17.43 -16.18
N GLU A 92 10.84 -17.97 -16.44
CA GLU A 92 10.66 -19.36 -16.87
C GLU A 92 11.25 -19.61 -18.27
N LEU A 93 11.08 -18.66 -19.20
CA LEU A 93 11.71 -18.73 -20.52
C LEU A 93 13.24 -18.70 -20.43
N ALA A 94 13.79 -17.74 -19.69
CA ALA A 94 15.24 -17.63 -19.48
C ALA A 94 15.82 -18.87 -18.78
N LEU A 95 15.06 -19.47 -17.84
CA LEU A 95 15.47 -20.71 -17.19
C LEU A 95 15.47 -21.90 -18.15
N LYS A 96 14.55 -21.97 -19.11
CA LYS A 96 14.54 -23.02 -20.14
C LYS A 96 15.73 -22.89 -21.07
N GLU A 97 16.02 -21.68 -21.53
CA GLU A 97 17.19 -21.38 -22.38
C GLU A 97 18.51 -21.71 -21.69
N PHE A 98 18.63 -21.46 -20.38
CA PHE A 98 19.84 -21.81 -19.64
C PHE A 98 20.06 -23.32 -19.44
N ASN A 99 18.98 -24.12 -19.40
CA ASN A 99 19.04 -25.56 -19.16
C ASN A 99 19.02 -26.41 -20.45
N SER A 100 19.01 -25.78 -21.63
CA SER A 100 19.18 -26.42 -22.94
C SER A 100 20.62 -26.31 -23.42
#